data_AF-A0A511KLB2-F1
#
_entry.id   AF-A0A511KLB2-F1
#
_cell.length_a   1.000
_cell.length_b   1.000
_cell.length_c   1.000
_cell.angle_alpha   90.00
_cell.angle_beta   90.00
_cell.angle_gamma   90.00
#
_symmetry.space_group_name_H-M   'P 1'
#
loop_
_entity.id
_entity.type
_entity.pdbx_description
1 polymer ?
#
loop_
_entity_poly.entity_id
_entity_poly.type
_entity_poly.pdbx_seq_one_letter_code
_entity_poly.pdbx_strand_id
1 'polypeptide(L)'
;MPQSFKSKPPANTHKAKSSAQKKSQPKDPKKGARTIPPKKANLVVKEQVHRRTTSSHASALEKEIAAQAMSHGKLTIMRKAAEEVKAREEKAKK
;
A
#
# COMPACT_ATOMS: atom_id res chain seq x y z
N MET A 1 -69.19 -2.12 -62.55
CA MET A 1 -68.94 -3.53 -62.19
C MET A 1 -67.68 -4.01 -62.91
N PRO A 2 -66.94 -4.98 -62.40
CA PRO A 2 -65.99 -4.98 -61.28
C PRO A 2 -64.52 -4.82 -61.72
N GLN A 3 -63.66 -4.50 -60.75
CA GLN A 3 -62.21 -4.29 -60.86
C GLN A 3 -61.45 -5.57 -61.24
N SER A 4 -60.46 -5.40 -62.11
CA SER A 4 -59.53 -6.40 -62.63
C SER A 4 -58.66 -7.05 -61.54
N PHE A 5 -58.67 -8.38 -61.48
CA PHE A 5 -57.72 -9.19 -60.73
C PHE A 5 -56.34 -9.17 -61.42
N LYS A 6 -55.32 -8.69 -60.71
CA LYS A 6 -53.90 -8.98 -61.02
C LYS A 6 -53.24 -9.50 -59.75
N SER A 7 -52.91 -10.78 -59.80
CA SER A 7 -52.29 -11.59 -58.76
C SER A 7 -50.87 -11.17 -58.43
N LYS A 8 -50.48 -11.26 -57.15
CA LYS A 8 -49.07 -11.32 -56.73
C LYS A 8 -48.93 -12.43 -55.67
N PRO A 9 -48.06 -13.43 -55.87
CA PRO A 9 -47.97 -14.61 -55.00
C PRO A 9 -47.31 -14.30 -53.64
N PRO A 10 -47.63 -15.09 -52.59
CA PRO A 10 -47.07 -14.90 -51.25
C PRO A 10 -45.57 -15.20 -51.21
N ALA A 11 -44.83 -14.34 -50.48
CA ALA A 11 -43.39 -14.42 -50.36
C ALA A 11 -42.93 -15.73 -49.68
N ASN A 12 -41.97 -16.35 -50.34
CA ASN A 12 -41.40 -17.65 -50.08
C ASN A 12 -40.73 -17.77 -48.69
N THR A 13 -40.99 -18.91 -48.05
CA THR A 13 -40.40 -19.43 -46.82
C THR A 13 -38.98 -19.94 -47.03
N HIS A 14 -37.93 -19.32 -46.49
CA HIS A 14 -36.69 -20.04 -46.17
C HIS A 14 -36.00 -19.45 -44.93
N LYS A 15 -35.94 -20.27 -43.88
CA LYS A 15 -35.13 -20.04 -42.68
C LYS A 15 -33.65 -20.03 -43.04
N ALA A 16 -33.05 -18.85 -43.12
CA ALA A 16 -31.60 -18.71 -43.13
C ALA A 16 -31.09 -18.79 -41.68
N LYS A 17 -30.57 -19.96 -41.29
CA LYS A 17 -29.67 -20.11 -40.14
C LYS A 17 -28.40 -19.30 -40.45
N SER A 18 -28.36 -18.05 -40.02
CA SER A 18 -27.12 -17.27 -40.01
C SER A 18 -26.34 -17.65 -38.75
N SER A 19 -25.27 -18.41 -38.93
CA SER A 19 -24.21 -18.59 -37.94
C SER A 19 -23.41 -17.29 -37.82
N ALA A 20 -23.99 -16.27 -37.21
CA ALA A 20 -23.20 -15.13 -36.76
C ALA A 20 -22.35 -15.61 -35.57
N GLN A 21 -21.06 -15.79 -35.84
CA GLN A 21 -20.03 -16.09 -34.86
C GLN A 21 -20.25 -15.23 -33.61
N LYS A 22 -20.57 -15.86 -32.47
CA LYS A 22 -20.41 -15.21 -31.18
C LYS A 22 -18.92 -14.87 -31.08
N LYS A 23 -18.55 -13.61 -31.31
CA LYS A 23 -17.29 -13.09 -30.79
C LYS A 23 -17.30 -13.41 -29.32
N SER A 24 -16.47 -14.35 -28.90
CA SER A 24 -16.19 -14.60 -27.50
C SER A 24 -15.60 -13.30 -26.94
N GLN A 25 -16.47 -12.44 -26.45
CA GLN A 25 -16.10 -11.42 -25.48
C GLN A 25 -15.30 -12.18 -24.40
N PRO A 26 -14.08 -11.76 -24.06
CA PRO A 26 -13.41 -12.34 -22.91
C PRO A 26 -14.36 -12.15 -21.73
N LYS A 27 -14.93 -13.25 -21.25
CA LYS A 27 -15.68 -13.30 -20.00
C LYS A 27 -14.78 -12.65 -18.97
N ASP A 28 -15.22 -11.49 -18.50
CA ASP A 28 -14.84 -10.78 -17.29
C ASP A 28 -13.36 -10.91 -16.90
N PRO A 29 -12.55 -9.82 -16.89
CA PRO A 29 -11.24 -9.90 -16.25
C PRO A 29 -11.45 -10.52 -14.86
N LYS A 30 -10.80 -11.67 -14.65
CA LYS A 30 -10.95 -12.51 -13.46
C LYS A 30 -11.01 -11.56 -12.27
N LYS A 31 -12.13 -11.60 -11.55
CA LYS A 31 -12.49 -10.67 -10.46
C LYS A 31 -11.46 -10.80 -9.33
N GLY A 32 -10.28 -10.25 -9.56
CA GLY A 32 -9.18 -10.18 -8.61
C GLY A 32 -9.48 -9.10 -7.58
N ALA A 33 -8.74 -9.12 -6.48
CA ALA A 33 -8.84 -8.08 -5.48
C ALA A 33 -8.69 -6.71 -6.16
N ARG A 34 -9.77 -5.92 -6.18
CA ARG A 34 -9.73 -4.57 -6.72
C ARG A 34 -8.81 -3.77 -5.80
N THR A 35 -7.65 -3.36 -6.29
CA THR A 35 -6.80 -2.40 -5.57
C THR A 35 -7.56 -1.09 -5.48
N ILE A 36 -8.11 -0.80 -4.31
CA ILE A 36 -8.78 0.47 -4.03
C ILE A 36 -7.69 1.46 -3.65
N PRO A 37 -7.48 2.54 -4.42
CA PRO A 37 -6.49 3.55 -4.07
C PRO A 37 -6.89 4.21 -2.74
N PRO A 38 -5.92 4.54 -1.88
CA PRO A 38 -6.19 5.14 -0.59
C PRO A 38 -6.88 6.51 -0.76
N LYS A 39 -7.97 6.72 0.00
CA LYS A 39 -8.75 7.98 -0.03
C LYS A 39 -7.89 9.22 0.28
N LYS A 40 -6.78 9.05 1.01
CA LYS A 40 -5.83 10.11 1.37
C LYS A 40 -4.39 9.67 1.12
N ALA A 41 -4.02 9.51 -0.15
CA ALA A 41 -2.70 9.01 -0.56
C ALA A 41 -1.53 9.70 0.16
N ASN A 42 -1.55 11.03 0.25
CA ASN A 42 -0.48 11.80 0.90
C ASN A 42 -0.34 11.50 2.40
N LEU A 43 -1.43 11.21 3.10
CA LEU A 43 -1.38 10.86 4.52
C LEU A 43 -0.85 9.44 4.73
N VAL A 44 -1.23 8.51 3.86
CA VAL A 44 -0.69 7.13 3.90
C VAL A 44 0.82 7.12 3.66
N VAL A 45 1.31 7.93 2.72
CA VAL A 45 2.77 8.07 2.47
C VAL A 45 3.47 8.64 3.70
N LYS A 46 2.93 9.71 4.31
CA LYS A 46 3.49 10.29 5.54
C LYS A 46 3.53 9.30 6.69
N GLU A 47 2.46 8.53 6.88
CA GLU A 47 2.36 7.53 7.93
C GLU A 47 3.30 6.34 7.71
N GLN A 48 3.48 5.89 6.46
CA GLN A 48 4.47 4.87 6.12
C GLN A 48 5.90 5.33 6.42
N VAL A 49 6.23 6.57 6.04
CA VAL A 49 7.52 7.17 6.40
C VAL A 49 7.65 7.24 7.91
N HIS A 50 6.66 7.80 8.61
CA HIS A 50 6.67 7.91 10.07
C HIS A 50 6.90 6.55 10.74
N ARG A 51 6.16 5.50 10.35
CA ARG A 51 6.35 4.14 10.88
C ARG A 51 7.77 3.63 10.66
N ARG A 52 8.34 3.85 9.47
CA ARG A 52 9.72 3.44 9.14
C ARG A 52 10.74 4.22 9.96
N THR A 53 10.53 5.51 10.17
CA THR A 53 11.44 6.35 10.96
C THR A 53 11.35 6.00 12.45
N THR A 54 10.15 5.76 12.98
CA THR A 54 9.96 5.34 14.38
C THR A 54 10.57 3.98 14.66
N SER A 55 10.41 3.01 13.77
CA SER A 55 11.03 1.69 13.95
C SER A 55 12.55 1.76 13.84
N SER A 56 13.07 2.55 12.90
CA SER A 56 14.52 2.74 12.72
C SER A 56 15.15 3.48 13.90
N HIS A 57 14.45 4.47 14.49
CA HIS A 57 14.92 5.18 15.68
C HIS A 57 15.05 4.26 16.88
N ALA A 58 14.08 3.38 17.12
CA ALA A 58 14.15 2.41 18.22
C ALA A 58 15.39 1.51 18.08
N SER A 59 15.60 0.94 16.88
CA SER A 59 16.76 0.08 16.62
C SER A 59 18.10 0.82 16.69
N ALA A 60 18.16 2.08 16.24
CA ALA A 60 19.37 2.89 16.32
C ALA A 60 19.71 3.23 17.77
N LEU A 61 18.71 3.62 18.57
CA LEU A 61 18.86 3.87 20.01
C LEU A 61 19.32 2.61 20.75
N GLU A 62 18.73 1.45 20.47
CA GLU A 62 19.17 0.18 21.05
C GLU A 62 20.64 -0.14 20.73
N LYS A 63 21.07 0.11 19.49
CA LYS A 63 22.48 -0.09 19.07
C LYS A 63 23.42 0.89 19.76
N GLU A 64 23.05 2.16 19.87
CA GLU A 64 23.85 3.16 20.60
C GLU A 64 23.95 2.83 22.08
N ILE A 65 22.84 2.39 22.69
CA ILE A 65 22.79 1.92 24.08
C ILE A 65 23.71 0.71 24.24
N ALA A 66 23.59 -0.29 23.37
CA ALA A 66 24.44 -1.48 23.42
C ALA A 66 25.92 -1.12 23.23
N ALA A 67 26.24 -0.27 22.25
CA ALA A 67 27.61 0.18 21.99
C ALA A 67 28.19 0.95 23.19
N GLN A 68 27.42 1.85 23.80
CA GLN A 68 27.86 2.60 24.99
C GLN A 68 27.97 1.73 26.24
N ALA A 69 27.09 0.74 26.42
CA ALA A 69 27.19 -0.24 27.51
C ALA A 69 28.43 -1.11 27.33
N MET A 70 28.74 -1.54 26.11
CA MET A 70 29.93 -2.32 25.81
C MET A 70 31.23 -1.53 25.97
N SER A 71 31.27 -0.28 25.51
CA SER A 71 32.51 0.52 25.54
C SER A 71 32.80 1.15 26.91
N HIS A 72 31.78 1.37 27.74
CA HIS A 72 31.95 2.09 29.01
C HIS A 72 31.38 1.36 30.24
N GLY A 73 30.94 0.11 30.08
CA GLY A 73 30.43 -0.76 31.14
C GLY A 73 29.03 -0.37 31.63
N LYS A 74 28.88 0.82 32.21
CA LYS A 74 27.62 1.33 32.77
C LYS A 74 27.03 2.41 31.87
N LEU A 75 25.81 2.18 31.37
CA LEU A 75 25.05 3.24 30.72
C LEU A 75 24.69 4.32 31.74
N THR A 76 25.19 5.53 31.53
CA THR A 76 24.85 6.70 32.37
C THR A 76 24.16 7.72 31.51
N ILE A 77 22.86 7.91 31.73
CA ILE A 77 21.97 8.76 30.90
C ILE A 77 22.47 10.21 30.84
N MET A 78 23.20 10.67 31.86
CA MET A 78 23.81 12.00 31.91
C MET A 78 25.30 11.92 32.21
N ARG A 79 26.11 11.30 31.33
CA ARG A 79 27.56 11.14 31.55
C ARG A 79 28.24 12.46 31.91
N LYS A 80 28.00 13.54 31.15
CA LYS A 80 28.62 14.85 31.41
C LYS A 80 28.28 15.40 32.79
N ALA A 81 27.00 15.35 33.18
CA ALA A 81 26.59 15.81 34.51
C ALA A 81 27.14 14.92 35.62
N ALA A 82 27.20 13.60 35.40
CA ALA A 82 27.76 12.66 36.37
C ALA A 82 29.27 12.84 36.56
N GLU A 83 30.02 13.12 35.48
CA GLU A 83 31.45 13.45 35.55
C GLU A 83 31.70 14.78 36.26
N GLU A 84 30.86 15.80 36.03
CA GLU A 84 30.95 17.08 36.74
C GLU A 84 30.65 16.95 38.24
N VAL A 85 29.65 16.14 38.63
CA VAL A 85 29.35 15.86 40.04
C VAL A 85 30.51 15.12 40.68
N LYS A 86 31.04 14.08 40.02
CA LYS A 86 32.18 13.31 40.53
C LYS A 86 33.44 14.17 40.67
N ALA A 87 33.72 15.03 39.70
CA ALA A 87 34.83 15.97 39.74
C ALA A 87 34.68 17.04 40.83
N ARG A 88 33.45 17.45 41.17
CA ARG A 88 33.17 18.34 42.30
C ARG A 88 33.36 17.63 43.65
N GLU A 89 32.86 16.41 43.78
CA GLU A 89 33.01 15.61 45.01
C GLU A 89 34.48 15.28 45.30
N GLU A 90 35.26 14.95 44.28
CA GLU A 90 36.69 14.63 44.42
C GLU A 90 37.53 15.86 44.79
N LYS A 91 37.15 17.06 44.32
CA LYS A 91 37.74 18.34 44.74
C LYS A 91 37.33 18.75 46.15
N ALA A 92 36.15 18.37 46.63
CA ALA A 92 35.68 18.68 47.98
C ALA A 92 36.31 17.76 49.05
N LYS A 93 36.90 16.64 48.63
CA LYS A 93 37.53 15.65 49.52
C LYS A 93 39.05 15.84 49.68
N LYS A 94 39.63 16.81 48.98
CA LYS A 94 41.06 17.14 48.99
C LYS A 94 41.28 18.46 49.70
#